data_AF-A0A377CFQ6-F1
#
_entry.id   AF-A0A377CFQ6-F1
#
_cell.length_a   1.000
_cell.length_b   1.000
_cell.length_c   1.000
_cell.angle_alpha   90.00
_cell.angle_beta   90.00
_cell.angle_gamma   90.00
#
_symmetry.space_group_name_H-M   'P 1'
#
loop_
_entity.id
_entity.type
_entity.pdbx_description
1 polymer ?
#
loop_
_entity_poly.entity_id
_entity_poly.type
_entity_poly.pdbx_seq_one_letter_code
_entity_poly.pdbx_strand_id
1 'polypeptide(L)'
;MLGCSVAEIESDRLHCAKRLVQRYGGVAVLKGAGTVVAAHPDALGIIDAGNAGMASGGMGDVLSGIIGALLGQKLSPYDAACAGCVAHGAAADVLAARFGTRGMLATDLFSTLQRIVNPEVTDKNHDESSNSAP
;
A
#
# COMPACT_ATOMS: atom_id res chain seq x y z
N MET A 1 -3.05 18.43 -10.81
CA MET A 1 -1.83 17.69 -11.21
C MET A 1 -1.79 17.40 -12.70
N LEU A 2 -2.76 16.70 -13.30
CA LEU A 2 -2.79 16.49 -14.77
C LEU A 2 -3.69 17.45 -15.55
N GLY A 3 -4.54 18.22 -14.86
CA GLY A 3 -5.50 19.13 -15.51
C GLY A 3 -6.72 18.42 -16.11
N CYS A 4 -6.93 17.14 -15.80
CA CYS A 4 -8.09 16.35 -16.18
C CYS A 4 -8.99 16.08 -14.95
N SER A 5 -10.23 15.68 -15.23
CA SER A 5 -11.22 15.23 -14.27
C SER A 5 -10.85 13.88 -13.65
N VAL A 6 -11.47 13.55 -12.51
CA VAL A 6 -11.32 12.23 -11.88
C VAL A 6 -11.79 11.12 -12.80
N ALA A 7 -12.90 11.32 -13.53
CA ALA A 7 -13.42 10.32 -14.46
C ALA A 7 -12.42 9.97 -15.58
N GLU A 8 -11.69 10.96 -16.10
CA GLU A 8 -10.62 10.75 -17.09
C GLU A 8 -9.40 10.04 -16.49
N ILE A 9 -9.13 10.19 -15.19
CA ILE A 9 -8.06 9.44 -14.52
C ILE A 9 -8.47 7.98 -14.34
N GLU A 10 -9.71 7.74 -13.90
CA GLU A 10 -10.21 6.39 -13.65
C GLU A 10 -10.38 5.56 -14.95
N SER A 11 -10.66 6.21 -16.09
CA SER A 11 -10.78 5.52 -17.38
C SER A 11 -9.45 4.97 -17.91
N ASP A 12 -8.31 5.60 -17.55
CA ASP A 12 -6.97 5.12 -17.90
C ASP A 12 -5.91 5.52 -16.86
N ARG A 13 -5.96 4.81 -15.72
CA ARG A 13 -5.07 5.04 -14.57
C ARG A 13 -3.59 4.80 -14.93
N LEU A 14 -3.32 3.80 -15.77
CA LEU A 14 -1.95 3.43 -16.18
C LEU A 14 -1.32 4.55 -17.02
N HIS A 15 -2.06 5.06 -18.01
CA HIS A 15 -1.59 6.18 -18.83
C HIS A 15 -1.41 7.45 -18.00
N CYS A 16 -2.33 7.74 -17.08
CA CYS A 16 -2.22 8.88 -16.18
C CYS A 16 -0.98 8.80 -15.28
N ALA A 17 -0.68 7.63 -14.71
CA ALA A 17 0.53 7.43 -13.91
C ALA A 17 1.81 7.66 -14.74
N LYS A 18 1.86 7.16 -15.98
CA LYS A 18 2.98 7.44 -16.90
C LYS A 18 3.11 8.93 -17.22
N ARG A 19 2.01 9.63 -17.47
CA ARG A 19 2.02 11.09 -17.71
C ARG A 19 2.53 11.88 -16.51
N LEU A 20 2.22 11.44 -15.28
CA LEU A 20 2.78 12.07 -14.07
C LEU A 20 4.30 11.94 -14.04
N VAL A 21 4.82 10.74 -14.29
CA VAL A 21 6.26 10.49 -14.35
C VAL A 21 6.93 11.28 -15.47
N GLN A 22 6.34 11.34 -16.67
CA GLN A 22 6.87 12.12 -17.79
C GLN A 22 6.91 13.63 -17.48
N ARG A 23 5.90 14.13 -16.76
CA ARG A 23 5.78 15.56 -16.45
C ARG A 23 6.68 16.02 -15.30
N TYR A 24 6.85 15.17 -14.29
CA TYR A 24 7.50 15.56 -13.03
C TYR A 24 8.79 14.79 -12.72
N GLY A 25 9.08 13.72 -13.46
CA GLY A 25 10.15 12.79 -13.14
C GLY A 25 9.84 11.90 -11.93
N GLY A 26 10.81 11.07 -11.55
CA GLY A 26 10.72 10.24 -10.35
C GLY A 26 9.71 9.09 -10.44
N VAL A 27 9.02 8.84 -9.33
CA VAL A 27 8.06 7.74 -9.16
C VAL A 27 6.70 8.31 -8.81
N ALA A 28 5.65 7.87 -9.52
CA ALA A 28 4.27 8.22 -9.23
C ALA A 28 3.55 7.03 -8.59
N VAL A 29 2.89 7.27 -7.46
CA VAL A 29 1.99 6.31 -6.79
C VAL A 29 0.55 6.82 -6.90
N LEU A 30 -0.20 6.27 -7.85
CA LEU A 30 -1.61 6.61 -8.08
C LEU A 30 -2.50 5.68 -7.24
N LYS A 31 -2.82 6.14 -6.03
CA LYS A 31 -3.63 5.42 -5.04
C LYS A 31 -5.07 5.16 -5.52
N GLY A 32 -5.64 4.06 -5.06
CA GLY A 32 -6.99 3.60 -5.36
C GLY A 32 -7.05 2.07 -5.34
N ALA A 33 -8.20 1.49 -5.69
CA ALA A 33 -8.28 0.05 -5.95
C ALA A 33 -7.35 -0.30 -7.12
N GLY A 34 -6.44 -1.26 -6.92
CA GLY A 34 -5.34 -1.48 -7.85
C GLY A 34 -4.40 -0.27 -7.93
N THR A 35 -3.69 0.02 -6.83
CA THR A 35 -2.77 1.17 -6.81
C THR A 35 -1.72 1.02 -7.91
N VAL A 36 -1.54 2.06 -8.72
CA VAL A 36 -0.59 2.03 -9.84
C VAL A 36 0.69 2.73 -9.43
N VAL A 37 1.83 2.06 -9.60
CA VAL A 37 3.17 2.63 -9.38
C VAL A 37 3.86 2.74 -10.73
N ALA A 38 4.30 3.94 -11.10
CA ALA A 38 5.01 4.18 -12.35
C ALA A 38 6.35 4.87 -12.09
N ALA A 39 7.39 4.55 -12.86
CA ALA A 39 8.67 5.25 -12.86
C ALA A 39 9.32 5.24 -14.24
N HIS A 40 10.21 6.20 -14.48
CA HIS A 40 10.97 6.29 -15.74
C HIS A 40 12.06 5.18 -15.79
N PRO A 41 12.39 4.61 -16.96
CA PRO A 41 11.81 4.87 -18.29
C PRO A 41 10.47 4.17 -18.54
N ASP A 42 10.31 2.91 -18.13
CA ASP A 42 9.14 2.09 -18.47
C ASP A 42 8.67 1.18 -17.32
N ALA A 43 9.03 1.52 -16.08
CA ALA A 43 8.60 0.75 -14.92
C ALA A 43 7.14 1.05 -14.59
N LEU A 44 6.32 0.00 -14.51
CA LEU A 44 4.89 0.09 -14.22
C LEU A 44 4.47 -1.13 -13.41
N GLY A 45 3.84 -0.91 -12.27
CA GLY A 45 3.31 -1.95 -11.40
C GLY A 45 1.87 -1.65 -10.98
N ILE A 46 1.09 -2.71 -10.79
CA ILE A 46 -0.23 -2.65 -10.16
C ILE A 46 -0.13 -3.42 -8.85
N ILE A 47 -0.54 -2.77 -7.77
CA ILE A 47 -0.54 -3.35 -6.44
C ILE A 47 -1.95 -3.89 -6.17
N ASP A 48 -2.05 -5.21 -6.17
CA ASP A 48 -3.27 -5.98 -5.91
C ASP A 48 -3.35 -6.41 -4.43
N ALA A 49 -3.11 -5.45 -3.54
CA ALA A 49 -3.20 -5.64 -2.10
C ALA A 49 -3.96 -4.47 -1.48
N GLY A 50 -4.68 -4.74 -0.40
CA GLY A 50 -5.54 -3.79 0.28
C GLY A 50 -7.01 -3.94 -0.05
N ASN A 51 -7.84 -3.22 0.71
CA ASN A 51 -9.29 -3.36 0.66
C ASN A 51 -10.01 -2.03 0.95
N ALA A 52 -11.34 -2.04 0.83
CA ALA A 52 -12.17 -0.84 0.99
C ALA A 52 -12.09 -0.19 2.38
N GLY A 53 -11.64 -0.92 3.42
CA GLY A 53 -11.44 -0.37 4.76
C GLY A 53 -10.35 0.70 4.82
N MET A 54 -9.45 0.71 3.84
CA MET A 54 -8.38 1.71 3.71
C MET A 54 -8.85 3.05 3.16
N ALA A 55 -10.12 3.20 2.80
CA ALA A 55 -10.72 4.47 2.41
C ALA A 55 -11.03 5.36 3.63
N SER A 56 -10.08 5.47 4.57
CA SER A 56 -10.17 6.24 5.81
C SER A 56 -9.04 7.28 5.93
N GLY A 57 -9.27 8.29 6.77
CA GLY A 57 -8.29 9.36 7.00
C GLY A 57 -6.97 8.84 7.56
N GLY A 58 -5.85 9.41 7.10
CA GLY A 58 -4.50 9.07 7.57
C GLY A 58 -3.81 7.91 6.84
N MET A 59 -4.53 7.07 6.08
CA MET A 59 -3.92 5.95 5.32
C MET A 59 -2.86 6.43 4.31
N GLY A 60 -3.04 7.63 3.76
CA GLY A 60 -2.04 8.26 2.90
C GLY A 60 -0.75 8.65 3.62
N ASP A 61 -0.85 9.10 4.87
CA ASP A 61 0.30 9.51 5.68
C ASP A 61 1.09 8.28 6.13
N VAL A 62 0.38 7.21 6.52
CA VAL A 62 0.98 5.91 6.84
C VAL A 62 1.77 5.37 5.64
N LEU A 63 1.15 5.31 4.45
CA LEU A 63 1.85 4.87 3.25
C LEU A 63 3.10 5.73 2.94
N SER A 64 2.98 7.04 3.09
CA SER A 64 4.12 7.95 2.83
C SER A 64 5.26 7.72 3.83
N GLY A 65 4.94 7.48 5.11
CA GLY A 65 5.91 7.12 6.14
C GLY A 65 6.63 5.81 5.85
N ILE A 66 5.89 4.78 5.39
CA ILE A 66 6.47 3.49 4.98
C ILE A 66 7.46 3.69 3.84
N ILE A 67 7.05 4.36 2.77
CA ILE A 67 7.90 4.61 1.60
C ILE A 67 9.14 5.43 2.01
N GLY A 68 8.96 6.46 2.84
CA GLY A 68 10.06 7.28 3.36
C GLY A 68 11.08 6.46 4.18
N ALA A 69 10.60 5.55 5.03
CA ALA A 69 11.47 4.65 5.79
C ALA A 69 12.25 3.68 4.90
N LEU A 70 11.61 3.12 3.85
CA LEU A 70 12.27 2.23 2.89
C LEU A 70 13.31 2.98 2.04
N LEU A 71 13.02 4.22 1.64
CA LEU A 71 13.99 5.11 1.00
C LEU A 71 15.19 5.38 1.91
N GLY A 72 14.97 5.65 3.20
CA GLY A 72 16.03 5.82 4.19
C GLY A 72 16.90 4.56 4.36
N GLN A 73 16.33 3.38 4.10
CA GLN A 73 17.03 2.10 4.06
C GLN A 73 17.72 1.81 2.72
N LYS A 74 17.77 2.79 1.80
CA LYS A 74 18.47 2.75 0.51
C LYS A 74 17.82 1.85 -0.55
N LEU A 75 16.54 1.55 -0.45
CA LEU A 75 15.80 0.98 -1.58
C LEU A 75 15.75 2.01 -2.72
N SER A 76 15.69 1.51 -3.97
CA SER A 76 15.41 2.40 -5.09
C SER A 76 14.03 3.05 -4.90
N PRO A 77 13.78 4.26 -5.43
CA PRO A 77 12.48 4.90 -5.28
C PRO A 77 11.30 4.06 -5.79
N TYR A 78 11.51 3.31 -6.87
CA TYR A 78 10.47 2.43 -7.41
C TYR A 78 10.23 1.23 -6.49
N ASP A 79 11.29 0.58 -6.03
CA ASP A 79 11.17 -0.57 -5.12
C ASP A 79 10.57 -0.18 -3.78
N ALA A 80 10.96 0.98 -3.24
CA ALA A 80 10.40 1.53 -2.00
C ALA A 80 8.89 1.81 -2.15
N ALA A 81 8.47 2.38 -3.30
CA ALA A 81 7.06 2.63 -3.58
C ALA A 81 6.26 1.32 -3.73
N CYS A 82 6.78 0.35 -4.50
CA CYS A 82 6.14 -0.95 -4.69
C CYS A 82 6.03 -1.72 -3.37
N ALA A 83 7.16 -1.92 -2.67
CA ALA A 83 7.19 -2.64 -1.41
C ALA A 83 6.35 -1.93 -0.33
N GLY A 84 6.39 -0.60 -0.28
CA GLY A 84 5.57 0.18 0.66
C GLY A 84 4.08 0.02 0.41
N CYS A 85 3.64 0.05 -0.85
CA CYS A 85 2.23 -0.18 -1.20
C CYS A 85 1.79 -1.62 -0.89
N VAL A 86 2.62 -2.63 -1.19
CA VAL A 86 2.34 -4.03 -0.87
C VAL A 86 2.22 -4.23 0.64
N ALA A 87 3.20 -3.75 1.42
CA ALA A 87 3.18 -3.91 2.88
C ALA A 87 1.98 -3.21 3.52
N HIS A 88 1.64 -2.01 3.04
CA HIS A 88 0.48 -1.25 3.48
C HIS A 88 -0.84 -1.97 3.18
N GLY A 89 -1.02 -2.47 1.95
CA GLY A 89 -2.21 -3.22 1.54
C GLY A 89 -2.34 -4.56 2.26
N ALA A 90 -1.27 -5.33 2.33
CA ALA A 90 -1.25 -6.62 3.02
C ALA A 90 -1.58 -6.48 4.52
N ALA A 91 -1.13 -5.40 5.17
CA ALA A 91 -1.48 -5.13 6.57
C ALA A 91 -2.98 -4.93 6.74
N ALA A 92 -3.60 -4.17 5.84
CA ALA A 92 -5.03 -3.96 5.85
C ALA A 92 -5.81 -5.25 5.55
N ASP A 93 -5.32 -6.11 4.65
CA ASP A 93 -6.00 -7.37 4.30
C ASP A 93 -5.99 -8.36 5.48
N VAL A 94 -4.86 -8.49 6.16
CA VAL A 94 -4.75 -9.32 7.37
C VAL A 94 -5.69 -8.81 8.48
N LEU A 95 -5.78 -7.48 8.66
CA LEU A 95 -6.71 -6.89 9.64
C LEU A 95 -8.16 -7.10 9.23
N ALA A 96 -8.49 -6.90 7.96
CA ALA A 96 -9.84 -7.09 7.44
C ALA A 96 -10.31 -8.54 7.59
N ALA A 97 -9.43 -9.52 7.42
CA ALA A 97 -9.74 -10.93 7.64
C ALA A 97 -10.10 -11.23 9.11
N ARG A 98 -9.57 -10.45 10.07
CA ARG A 98 -9.80 -10.65 11.52
C ARG A 98 -10.98 -9.85 12.05
N PHE A 99 -11.11 -8.60 11.63
CA PHE A 99 -12.04 -7.63 12.24
C PHE A 99 -13.06 -7.05 11.26
N GLY A 100 -12.98 -7.43 9.98
CA GLY A 100 -13.74 -6.81 8.89
C GLY A 100 -13.15 -5.48 8.44
N THR A 101 -13.76 -4.90 7.40
CA THR A 101 -13.26 -3.67 6.75
C THR A 101 -13.83 -2.37 7.35
N ARG A 102 -15.00 -2.44 8.00
CA ARG A 102 -15.69 -1.26 8.54
C ARG A 102 -15.03 -0.77 9.81
N GLY A 103 -14.72 0.52 9.86
CA GLY A 103 -14.14 1.16 11.04
C GLY A 103 -12.61 1.06 11.14
N MET A 104 -11.94 0.53 10.12
CA MET A 104 -10.48 0.45 10.08
C MET A 104 -9.83 1.83 10.12
N LEU A 105 -9.00 2.06 11.12
CA LEU A 105 -8.20 3.27 11.29
C LEU A 105 -6.78 3.06 10.79
N ALA A 106 -6.14 4.15 10.37
CA ALA A 106 -4.75 4.12 9.91
C ALA A 106 -3.79 3.58 10.99
N THR A 107 -4.07 3.86 12.27
CA THR A 107 -3.27 3.38 13.41
C THR A 107 -3.39 1.88 13.67
N ASP A 108 -4.49 1.26 13.22
CA ASP A 108 -4.70 -0.19 13.41
C ASP A 108 -3.67 -0.99 12.62
N LEU A 109 -3.16 -0.43 11.52
CA LEU A 109 -2.17 -1.08 10.65
C LEU A 109 -0.83 -1.28 11.34
N PHE A 110 -0.44 -0.48 12.34
CA PHE A 110 0.95 -0.43 12.80
C PHE A 110 1.51 -1.76 13.32
N SER A 111 0.74 -2.46 14.16
CA SER A 111 1.18 -3.75 14.71
C SER A 111 1.27 -4.84 13.63
N THR A 112 0.33 -4.85 12.68
CA THR A 112 0.29 -5.82 11.59
C THR A 112 1.36 -5.53 10.54
N LEU A 113 1.56 -4.26 10.21
CA LEU A 113 2.61 -3.78 9.31
C LEU A 113 3.99 -4.17 9.81
N GLN A 114 4.27 -3.97 11.11
CA GLN A 114 5.54 -4.38 11.70
C GLN A 114 5.83 -5.87 11.47
N ARG A 115 4.81 -6.74 11.55
CA ARG A 115 4.97 -8.19 11.31
C ARG A 115 5.19 -8.49 9.84
N ILE A 116 4.48 -7.81 8.94
CA ILE A 116 4.62 -8.02 7.49
C ILE A 116 6.03 -7.67 7.01
N VAL A 117 6.64 -6.64 7.58
CA VAL A 117 8.00 -6.22 7.19
C VAL A 117 9.11 -6.91 7.99
N ASN A 118 8.80 -7.68 9.04
CA ASN A 118 9.75 -8.47 9.83
C ASN A 118 9.24 -9.93 9.97
N PRO A 119 9.41 -10.78 8.93
CA PRO A 119 8.81 -12.12 8.89
C PRO A 119 9.38 -13.08 9.97
N GLU A 120 10.57 -12.81 10.48
CA GLU A 120 11.19 -13.52 11.60
C GLU A 120 10.48 -13.28 12.95
N VAL A 121 9.65 -12.25 13.09
CA VAL A 121 8.86 -12.01 14.30
C VAL A 121 7.73 -13.03 14.38
N THR A 122 8.05 -14.21 14.93
CA THR A 122 7.08 -15.27 15.19
C THR A 122 6.28 -14.94 16.45
N ASP A 123 4.98 -14.71 16.30
CA ASP A 123 4.09 -14.49 17.43
C ASP A 123 3.76 -15.83 18.10
N LYS A 124 4.52 -16.21 19.14
CA LYS A 124 4.26 -17.43 19.92
C LYS A 124 2.89 -17.45 20.61
N ASN A 125 2.16 -16.33 20.64
CA ASN A 125 0.97 -16.17 21.48
C ASN A 125 -0.36 -16.12 20.71
N HIS A 126 -0.39 -16.34 19.40
CA HIS A 126 -1.65 -16.28 18.61
C HIS A 126 -2.00 -17.56 17.83
N ASP A 127 -1.10 -18.54 17.74
CA ASP A 127 -1.41 -19.85 17.13
C ASP A 127 -2.17 -20.81 18.07
N GLU A 128 -2.33 -20.48 19.37
CA GLU A 128 -3.01 -21.37 20.32
C GLU A 128 -4.55 -21.28 20.28
N SER A 129 -5.15 -20.33 19.56
CA SER A 129 -6.62 -20.20 19.50
C SER A 129 -7.29 -20.95 18.33
N SER A 130 -6.54 -21.61 17.45
CA SER A 130 -7.09 -22.47 16.39
C SER A 130 -7.04 -23.96 16.70
N ASN A 131 -6.44 -24.38 17.83
CA ASN A 131 -6.38 -25.78 18.25
C ASN A 131 -7.20 -26.04 19.53
N SER A 132 -8.49 -25.69 19.50
CA SER A 132 -9.47 -26.29 20.40
C SER A 132 -10.88 -26.24 19.80
N ALA A 133 -11.20 -27.23 18.99
CA ALA A 133 -12.56 -27.72 18.88
C ALA A 133 -12.52 -29.26 18.93
N PRO A 134 -13.35 -29.91 19.75
CA PRO A 134 -13.41 -31.36 19.91
C PRO A 134 -13.99 -32.08 18.69
#